data_AF-A0A7C3TWG7-F1
#
_entry.id   AF-A0A7C3TWG7-F1
#
_cell.length_a   1.000
_cell.length_b   1.000
_cell.length_c   1.000
_cell.angle_alpha   90.00
_cell.angle_beta   90.00
_cell.angle_gamma   90.00
#
_symmetry.space_group_name_H-M   'P 1'
#
loop_
_entity.id
_entity.type
_entity.pdbx_description
1 polymer ?
#
loop_
_entity_poly.entity_id
_entity_poly.type
_entity_poly.pdbx_seq_one_letter_code
_entity_poly.pdbx_strand_id
1 'polypeptide(L)'
;MVYRVIKEGGANVVEVDCHSCKYSSSLSDENCRKELLEIIAKEGKIDRIKLNHYFVKIIEGESLSMLFEISKFIEKISSMKLNYCSDCIFNKEINSAIEISKEDPLKSFLNLLNFFYKLKKPFILKKEECAKCRDENFEKLSNIIKNFEKIKHFSYDNIRAYIRPIFFDTSIEFTPPNDAIFIKSYEIKKERSSIKISLYELKRKAEKLYFIIPPEYNISLEELKILIKAKEKLSKHRPSDISFMDPERAREYFYRFGKEKIIEIAENIKYKIDSRRIDFLAETFAKYTSGFGILEDLLADKTIQDIYINAPVSYNPLHIVANGEEYVTNIYFSENDIEAFSSRLRSLSGRGFSEAAPVMDVGLPEYGSRITAISPPITPKGIAFAIRRHASELWTLPKFISCKMLSPLAAGLLSFLVDGQATILIAGSRGAGKTSLLSSLML
;
A
#
# COMPACT_ATOMS: atom_id res chain seq x y z
N MET A 1 9.64 -0.47 23.49
CA MET A 1 8.71 -1.17 22.58
C MET A 1 8.94 -2.68 22.60
N VAL A 2 7.88 -3.49 22.43
CA VAL A 2 8.01 -4.95 22.13
C VAL A 2 8.00 -5.10 20.61
N TYR A 3 8.94 -5.88 20.05
CA TYR A 3 9.00 -6.15 18.62
C TYR A 3 9.27 -7.63 18.34
N ARG A 4 8.91 -8.09 17.14
CA ARG A 4 9.22 -9.41 16.60
C ARG A 4 9.75 -9.31 15.18
N VAL A 5 10.57 -10.27 14.78
CA VAL A 5 11.10 -10.38 13.42
C VAL A 5 10.38 -11.55 12.74
N ILE A 6 9.78 -11.30 11.59
CA ILE A 6 9.06 -12.30 10.78
C ILE A 6 9.59 -12.28 9.34
N LYS A 7 9.30 -13.36 8.60
CA LYS A 7 9.53 -13.40 7.15
C LYS A 7 8.21 -13.31 6.40
N GLU A 8 8.07 -12.31 5.53
CA GLU A 8 6.91 -12.16 4.64
C GLU A 8 7.40 -12.03 3.19
N GLY A 9 6.90 -12.88 2.28
CA GLY A 9 7.28 -12.82 0.87
C GLY A 9 8.79 -12.97 0.60
N GLY A 10 9.54 -13.61 1.51
CA GLY A 10 10.99 -13.75 1.44
C GLY A 10 11.80 -12.60 2.07
N ALA A 11 11.13 -11.59 2.61
CA ALA A 11 11.76 -10.41 3.21
C ALA A 11 11.71 -10.43 4.74
N ASN A 12 12.71 -9.82 5.37
CA ASN A 12 12.82 -9.67 6.81
C ASN A 12 12.00 -8.46 7.28
N VAL A 13 10.92 -8.72 7.99
CA VAL A 13 10.01 -7.68 8.50
C VAL A 13 10.12 -7.58 10.01
N VAL A 14 10.36 -6.37 10.51
CA VAL A 14 10.29 -6.05 11.94
C VAL A 14 8.89 -5.53 12.24
N GLU A 15 8.15 -6.24 13.08
CA GLU A 15 6.86 -5.79 13.58
C GLU A 15 6.99 -5.27 15.01
N VAL A 16 6.68 -4.00 15.20
CA VAL A 16 6.72 -3.32 16.49
C VAL A 16 5.30 -3.18 17.01
N ASP A 17 5.00 -3.78 18.17
CA ASP A 17 3.71 -3.58 18.83
C ASP A 17 3.66 -2.19 19.46
N CYS A 18 2.78 -1.36 18.94
CA CYS A 18 2.56 -0.02 19.42
C CYS A 18 1.19 0.19 20.09
N HIS A 19 0.39 -0.84 20.33
CA HIS A 19 -0.95 -0.66 20.94
C HIS A 19 -0.92 0.00 22.32
N SER A 20 0.17 -0.22 23.07
CA SER A 20 0.43 0.38 24.38
C SER A 20 1.36 1.60 24.32
N CYS A 21 1.71 2.06 23.11
CA CYS A 21 2.64 3.16 22.92
C CYS A 21 2.00 4.48 23.37
N LYS A 22 2.68 5.21 24.26
CA LYS A 22 2.27 6.56 24.67
C LYS A 22 2.58 7.64 23.63
N TYR A 23 3.25 7.29 22.53
CA TYR A 23 4.01 8.21 21.68
C TYR A 23 3.55 8.27 20.22
N SER A 24 2.26 8.07 19.94
CA SER A 24 1.61 8.19 18.61
C SER A 24 2.17 7.33 17.47
N SER A 25 3.16 6.46 17.74
CA SER A 25 3.86 5.65 16.73
C SER A 25 4.33 6.49 15.55
N SER A 26 4.92 7.65 15.85
CA SER A 26 5.39 8.60 14.84
C SER A 26 6.87 8.82 15.00
N LEU A 27 7.59 8.86 13.87
CA LEU A 27 8.98 9.33 13.85
C LEU A 27 9.10 10.83 14.14
N SER A 28 7.99 11.55 14.31
CA SER A 28 8.01 12.90 14.89
C SER A 28 8.25 12.87 16.42
N ASP A 29 7.94 11.77 17.10
CA ASP A 29 8.19 11.62 18.53
C ASP A 29 9.62 11.14 18.80
N GLU A 30 10.29 11.76 19.75
CA GLU A 30 11.69 11.50 20.10
C GLU A 30 11.92 10.10 20.68
N ASN A 31 11.05 9.63 21.57
CA ASN A 31 11.17 8.31 22.18
C ASN A 31 10.90 7.21 21.15
N CYS A 32 9.88 7.41 20.29
CA CYS A 32 9.58 6.51 19.19
C CYS A 32 10.77 6.40 18.21
N ARG A 33 11.41 7.54 17.86
CA ARG A 33 12.61 7.54 17.00
C ARG A 33 13.76 6.76 17.62
N LYS A 34 14.06 7.03 18.89
CA LYS A 34 15.17 6.39 19.60
C LYS A 34 15.02 4.88 19.63
N GLU A 35 13.87 4.37 20.07
CA GLU A 35 13.62 2.93 20.14
C GLU A 35 13.69 2.27 18.74
N LEU A 36 13.19 2.94 17.70
CA LEU A 36 13.25 2.40 16.34
C LEU A 36 14.67 2.34 15.78
N LEU A 37 15.48 3.37 16.01
CA LEU A 37 16.88 3.37 15.57
C LEU A 37 17.70 2.30 16.30
N GLU A 38 17.44 2.05 17.58
CA GLU A 38 18.06 0.95 18.33
C GLU A 38 17.70 -0.43 17.76
N ILE A 39 16.44 -0.64 17.37
CA ILE A 39 16.01 -1.89 16.71
C ILE A 39 16.72 -2.07 15.36
N ILE A 40 16.83 -0.98 14.58
CA ILE A 40 17.51 -0.99 13.28
C ILE A 40 18.99 -1.35 13.43
N ALA A 41 19.68 -0.75 14.41
CA ALA A 41 21.07 -1.06 14.72
C ALA A 41 21.26 -2.55 15.08
N LYS A 42 20.33 -3.11 15.86
CA LYS A 42 20.44 -4.48 16.37
C LYS A 42 20.18 -5.57 15.34
N GLU A 43 19.14 -5.43 14.52
CA GLU A 43 18.69 -6.53 13.62
C GLU A 43 19.46 -6.56 12.28
N GLY A 44 20.08 -5.44 11.87
CA GLY A 44 21.05 -5.33 10.78
C GLY A 44 20.51 -5.54 9.35
N LYS A 45 19.67 -6.56 9.11
CA LYS A 45 19.06 -6.87 7.81
C LYS A 45 17.54 -6.83 7.92
N ILE A 46 17.00 -5.63 7.74
CA ILE A 46 15.56 -5.34 7.76
C ILE A 46 15.17 -4.84 6.37
N ASP A 47 14.17 -5.48 5.77
CA ASP A 47 13.61 -5.04 4.48
C ASP A 47 12.39 -4.13 4.69
N ARG A 48 11.69 -4.27 5.84
CA ARG A 48 10.49 -3.52 6.18
C ARG A 48 10.28 -3.39 7.69
N ILE A 49 9.79 -2.26 8.15
CA ILE A 49 9.35 -2.04 9.53
C ILE A 49 7.85 -1.77 9.55
N LYS A 50 7.10 -2.48 10.37
CA LYS A 50 5.67 -2.24 10.63
C LYS A 50 5.48 -1.73 12.06
N LEU A 51 4.93 -0.53 12.20
CA LEU A 51 4.53 0.04 13.48
C LEU A 51 3.05 -0.29 13.71
N ASN A 52 2.77 -1.32 14.49
CA ASN A 52 1.41 -1.81 14.74
C ASN A 52 0.71 -0.95 15.79
N HIS A 53 0.15 0.17 15.36
CA HIS A 53 -0.87 0.96 16.08
C HIS A 53 -2.23 0.82 15.37
N TYR A 54 -3.29 1.49 15.83
CA TYR A 54 -4.61 1.53 15.15
C TYR A 54 -4.50 1.81 13.64
N PHE A 55 -3.54 2.65 13.26
CA PHE A 55 -3.08 2.80 11.90
C PHE A 55 -1.67 2.22 11.82
N VAL A 56 -1.54 1.07 11.16
CA VAL A 56 -0.25 0.42 10.93
C VAL A 56 0.53 1.27 9.93
N LYS A 57 1.73 1.68 10.31
CA LYS A 57 2.66 2.39 9.44
C LYS A 57 3.73 1.43 8.95
N ILE A 58 3.89 1.31 7.64
CA ILE A 58 4.89 0.44 7.01
C ILE A 58 5.98 1.32 6.40
N ILE A 59 7.22 1.11 6.83
CA ILE A 59 8.40 1.85 6.36
C ILE A 59 9.31 0.87 5.62
N GLU A 60 9.64 1.19 4.38
CA GLU A 60 10.51 0.38 3.50
C GLU A 60 11.22 1.27 2.47
N GLY A 61 12.03 0.67 1.59
CA GLY A 61 12.65 1.35 0.45
C GLY A 61 13.57 2.51 0.87
N GLU A 62 13.44 3.65 0.19
CA GLU A 62 14.27 4.85 0.43
C GLU A 62 14.12 5.38 1.87
N SER A 63 12.89 5.39 2.41
CA SER A 63 12.62 5.79 3.79
C SER A 63 13.40 4.95 4.79
N LEU A 64 13.38 3.62 4.63
CA LEU A 64 14.10 2.71 5.51
C LEU A 64 15.62 2.81 5.31
N SER A 65 16.08 2.96 4.06
CA SER A 65 17.49 3.17 3.73
C SER A 65 18.05 4.41 4.45
N MET A 66 17.27 5.48 4.53
CA MET A 66 17.68 6.68 5.26
C MET A 66 17.78 6.44 6.78
N LEU A 67 16.83 5.69 7.35
CA LEU A 67 16.90 5.33 8.78
C LEU A 67 18.14 4.48 9.09
N PHE A 68 18.53 3.58 8.17
CA PHE A 68 19.81 2.86 8.26
C PHE A 68 21.03 3.79 8.20
N GLU A 69 21.03 4.81 7.34
CA GLU A 69 22.12 5.79 7.28
C GLU A 69 22.25 6.56 8.60
N ILE A 70 21.12 6.97 9.20
CA ILE A 70 21.09 7.63 10.50
C ILE A 70 21.60 6.70 11.61
N SER A 71 21.15 5.44 11.64
CA SER A 71 21.62 4.44 12.60
C SER A 71 23.14 4.24 12.52
N LYS A 72 23.68 4.10 11.31
CA LYS A 72 25.12 3.97 11.08
C LYS A 72 25.90 5.21 11.50
N PHE A 73 25.33 6.40 11.34
CA PHE A 73 25.94 7.63 11.83
C PHE A 73 26.07 7.62 13.36
N ILE A 74 25.03 7.20 14.09
CA ILE A 74 25.05 7.10 15.56
C ILE A 74 26.11 6.10 16.03
N GLU A 75 26.22 4.94 15.39
CA GLU A 75 27.27 3.96 15.72
C GLU A 75 28.67 4.50 15.42
N LYS A 76 28.83 5.20 14.29
CA LYS A 76 30.13 5.73 13.87
C LYS A 76 30.61 6.86 14.77
N ILE A 77 29.74 7.76 15.19
CA ILE A 77 30.09 8.84 16.11
C ILE A 77 30.36 8.29 17.52
N SER A 78 29.58 7.31 17.98
CA SER A 78 29.77 6.71 19.31
C SER A 78 31.05 5.88 19.43
N SER A 79 31.51 5.29 18.32
CA SER A 79 32.77 4.54 18.26
C SER A 79 34.01 5.42 17.99
N MET A 80 33.83 6.74 17.86
CA MET A 80 34.91 7.66 17.54
C MET A 80 35.85 7.83 18.75
N LYS A 81 37.02 7.19 18.67
CA LYS A 81 38.11 7.41 19.63
C LYS A 81 38.89 8.68 19.28
N LEU A 82 38.81 9.67 20.16
CA LEU A 82 39.63 10.88 20.08
C LEU A 82 40.89 10.74 20.92
N ASN A 83 41.96 11.42 20.49
CA ASN A 83 43.17 11.51 21.30
C ASN A 83 42.85 12.40 22.52
N TYR A 84 42.91 11.80 23.71
CA TYR A 84 42.45 12.42 24.95
C TYR A 84 43.39 13.54 25.41
N CYS A 85 42.95 14.78 25.24
CA CYS A 85 43.45 15.93 25.98
C CYS A 85 42.29 16.50 26.80
N SER A 86 42.50 16.70 28.10
CA SER A 86 41.48 17.04 29.09
C SER A 86 40.68 18.32 28.78
N ASP A 87 41.30 19.31 28.11
CA ASP A 87 40.69 20.61 27.78
C ASP A 87 40.49 20.86 26.27
N CYS A 88 40.45 19.80 25.46
CA CYS A 88 40.34 19.94 24.01
C CYS A 88 38.94 20.33 23.54
N ILE A 89 38.84 21.36 22.68
CA ILE A 89 37.57 21.80 22.05
C ILE A 89 36.93 20.66 21.24
N PHE A 90 37.74 19.86 20.54
CA PHE A 90 37.24 18.69 19.80
C PHE A 90 36.55 17.68 20.71
N ASN A 91 37.09 17.43 21.91
CA ASN A 91 36.49 16.50 22.85
C ASN A 91 35.14 17.02 23.36
N LYS A 92 35.04 18.31 23.68
CA LYS A 92 33.77 18.92 24.12
C LYS A 92 32.69 18.84 23.04
N GLU A 93 33.02 19.23 21.82
CA GLU A 93 32.07 19.26 20.69
C GLU A 93 31.65 17.84 20.28
N ILE A 94 32.56 16.88 20.25
CA ILE A 94 32.24 15.51 19.86
C ILE A 94 31.49 14.77 20.97
N ASN A 95 31.86 14.94 22.25
CA ASN A 95 31.09 14.38 23.34
C ASN A 95 29.66 14.96 23.37
N SER A 96 29.52 16.27 23.16
CA SER A 96 28.21 16.90 23.01
C SER A 96 27.44 16.31 21.82
N ALA A 97 28.11 16.09 20.68
CA ALA A 97 27.47 15.46 19.53
C ALA A 97 27.08 13.99 19.79
N ILE A 98 27.85 13.23 20.56
CA ILE A 98 27.52 11.85 20.97
C ILE A 98 26.32 11.83 21.93
N GLU A 99 26.22 12.80 22.84
CA GLU A 99 25.05 12.91 23.72
C GLU A 99 23.80 13.28 22.92
N ILE A 100 23.89 14.33 22.10
CA ILE A 100 22.77 14.79 21.26
C ILE A 100 22.37 13.70 20.26
N SER A 101 23.29 12.90 19.73
CA SER A 101 22.96 11.88 18.72
C SER A 101 22.05 10.77 19.24
N LYS A 102 21.96 10.57 20.56
CA LYS A 102 21.04 9.60 21.19
C LYS A 102 19.59 10.09 21.20
N GLU A 103 19.38 11.39 21.12
CA GLU A 103 18.08 12.08 21.20
C GLU A 103 17.67 12.62 19.84
N ASP A 104 18.55 13.39 19.20
CA ASP A 104 18.36 13.99 17.88
C ASP A 104 19.61 13.83 16.99
N PRO A 105 19.67 12.73 16.22
CA PRO A 105 20.77 12.45 15.30
C PRO A 105 20.97 13.53 14.23
N LEU A 106 19.88 14.15 13.75
CA LEU A 106 19.95 15.18 12.70
C LEU A 106 20.57 16.45 13.24
N LYS A 107 20.15 16.88 14.43
CA LYS A 107 20.73 18.03 15.13
C LYS A 107 22.19 17.78 15.47
N SER A 108 22.55 16.58 15.92
CA SER A 108 23.94 16.19 16.16
C SER A 108 24.79 16.32 14.89
N PHE A 109 24.31 15.81 13.76
CA PHE A 109 25.00 15.93 12.48
C PHE A 109 25.18 17.39 12.03
N LEU A 110 24.15 18.22 12.15
CA LEU A 110 24.23 19.65 11.81
C LEU A 110 25.21 20.41 12.71
N ASN A 111 25.26 20.09 14.00
CA ASN A 111 26.23 20.67 14.93
C ASN A 111 27.67 20.30 14.54
N LEU A 112 27.93 19.04 14.20
CA LEU A 112 29.22 18.60 13.70
C LEU A 112 29.60 19.27 12.38
N LEU A 113 28.65 19.42 11.45
CA LEU A 113 28.84 20.11 10.18
C LEU A 113 29.25 21.57 10.40
N ASN A 114 28.56 22.26 11.30
CA ASN A 114 28.87 23.64 11.68
C ASN A 114 30.25 23.74 12.34
N PHE A 115 30.59 22.80 13.22
CA PHE A 115 31.91 22.71 13.84
C PHE A 115 33.01 22.49 12.79
N PHE A 116 32.79 21.59 11.83
CA PHE A 116 33.71 21.36 10.71
C PHE A 116 33.96 22.61 9.87
N TYR A 117 32.93 23.39 9.55
CA TYR A 117 33.10 24.65 8.84
C TYR A 117 33.84 25.70 9.66
N LYS A 118 33.65 25.74 10.99
CA LYS A 118 34.45 26.60 11.88
C LYS A 118 35.94 26.20 11.84
N LEU A 119 36.24 24.90 11.84
CA LEU A 119 37.61 24.37 11.80
C LEU A 119 38.35 24.65 10.48
N LYS A 120 37.64 24.86 9.37
CA LYS A 120 38.24 25.28 8.09
C LYS A 120 38.78 26.72 8.12
N LYS A 121 38.30 27.56 9.04
CA LYS A 121 38.80 28.93 9.19
C LYS A 121 40.15 28.92 9.93
N PRO A 122 41.07 29.85 9.61
CA PRO A 122 42.32 29.98 10.35
C PRO A 122 42.02 30.33 11.81
N PHE A 123 42.60 29.58 12.75
CA PHE A 123 42.52 29.83 14.19
C PHE A 123 43.90 29.66 14.82
N ILE A 124 44.17 30.42 15.88
CA ILE A 124 45.45 30.43 16.59
C ILE A 124 45.50 29.20 17.51
N LEU A 125 46.39 28.26 17.20
CA LEU A 125 46.69 27.12 18.08
C LEU A 125 47.57 27.61 19.24
N LYS A 126 47.19 27.29 20.49
CA LYS A 126 47.97 27.66 21.69
C LYS A 126 49.26 26.85 21.87
N LYS A 127 49.40 25.69 21.20
CA LYS A 127 50.54 24.76 21.31
C LYS A 127 50.79 24.07 19.97
N GLU A 128 52.05 23.83 19.61
CA GLU A 128 52.44 23.10 18.37
C GLU A 128 51.97 21.64 18.36
N GLU A 129 51.96 20.98 19.51
CA GLU A 129 51.46 19.60 19.69
C GLU A 129 49.98 19.45 19.30
N CYS A 130 49.21 20.54 19.34
CA CYS A 130 47.80 20.53 18.94
C CYS A 130 47.60 20.54 17.41
N ALA A 131 48.62 20.85 16.60
CA ALA A 131 48.49 20.88 15.15
C ALA A 131 48.28 19.48 14.57
N LYS A 132 49.13 18.51 14.93
CA LYS A 132 49.00 17.11 14.48
C LYS A 132 47.69 16.47 14.94
N CYS A 133 47.32 16.68 16.21
CA CYS A 133 46.07 16.20 16.78
C CYS A 133 44.83 16.81 16.07
N ARG A 134 44.91 18.10 15.71
CA ARG A 134 43.86 18.75 14.92
C ARG A 134 43.72 18.10 13.55
N ASP A 135 44.81 17.90 12.81
CA ASP A 135 44.76 17.38 11.45
C ASP A 135 44.20 15.95 11.42
N GLU A 136 44.66 15.08 12.33
CA GLU A 136 44.13 13.71 12.47
C GLU A 136 42.63 13.71 12.80
N ASN A 137 42.19 14.53 13.75
CA ASN A 137 40.78 14.60 14.14
C ASN A 137 39.92 15.27 13.06
N PHE A 138 40.47 16.24 12.32
CA PHE A 138 39.80 16.90 11.20
C PHE A 138 39.58 15.91 10.05
N GLU A 139 40.56 15.08 9.70
CA GLU A 139 40.39 14.03 8.70
C GLU A 139 39.31 13.02 9.11
N LYS A 140 39.33 12.56 10.37
CA LYS A 140 38.29 11.65 10.89
C LYS A 140 36.89 12.28 10.77
N LEU A 141 36.76 13.55 11.15
CA LEU A 141 35.48 14.27 11.12
C LEU A 141 35.03 14.58 9.67
N SER A 142 35.96 14.90 8.78
CA SER A 142 35.73 15.06 7.34
C SER A 142 35.19 13.78 6.70
N ASN A 143 35.76 12.63 7.07
CA ASN A 143 35.29 11.32 6.58
C ASN A 143 33.87 11.02 7.04
N ILE A 144 33.52 11.33 8.30
CA ILE A 144 32.15 11.17 8.79
C ILE A 144 31.19 12.07 8.00
N ILE A 145 31.50 13.35 7.86
CA ILE A 145 30.63 14.30 7.14
C ILE A 145 30.40 13.88 5.70
N LYS A 146 31.45 13.45 4.98
CA LYS A 146 31.33 12.96 3.60
C LYS A 146 30.49 11.69 3.49
N ASN A 147 30.69 10.74 4.40
CA ASN A 147 29.98 9.45 4.36
C ASN A 147 28.48 9.58 4.67
N PHE A 148 28.08 10.63 5.39
CA PHE A 148 26.70 10.84 5.84
C PHE A 148 26.08 12.14 5.28
N GLU A 149 26.58 12.63 4.15
CA GLU A 149 26.15 13.92 3.56
C GLU A 149 24.64 13.98 3.28
N LYS A 150 24.02 12.85 2.93
CA LYS A 150 22.58 12.74 2.70
C LYS A 150 21.73 13.18 3.90
N ILE A 151 22.23 13.03 5.13
CA ILE A 151 21.54 13.44 6.37
C ILE A 151 21.24 14.94 6.36
N LYS A 152 22.09 15.74 5.70
CA LYS A 152 21.99 17.21 5.66
C LYS A 152 20.64 17.74 5.18
N HIS A 153 20.02 17.06 4.21
CA HIS A 153 18.78 17.51 3.57
C HIS A 153 17.56 16.69 3.99
N PHE A 154 17.74 15.80 4.97
CA PHE A 154 16.69 14.90 5.41
C PHE A 154 15.83 15.52 6.51
N SER A 155 14.52 15.25 6.45
CA SER A 155 13.58 15.50 7.53
C SER A 155 12.82 14.21 7.80
N TYR A 156 12.53 13.92 9.07
CA TYR A 156 11.67 12.80 9.45
C TYR A 156 10.26 12.93 8.83
N ASP A 157 9.79 14.15 8.54
CA ASP A 157 8.50 14.38 7.88
C ASP A 157 8.48 13.90 6.42
N ASN A 158 9.65 13.73 5.80
CA ASN A 158 9.76 13.20 4.44
C ASN A 158 9.66 11.66 4.41
N ILE A 159 9.58 11.00 5.56
CA ILE A 159 9.42 9.55 5.63
C ILE A 159 8.02 9.20 5.15
N ARG A 160 7.99 8.60 3.96
CA ARG A 160 6.78 7.99 3.44
C ARG A 160 6.59 6.66 4.13
N ALA A 161 5.43 6.51 4.76
CA ALA A 161 4.97 5.25 5.31
C ALA A 161 3.64 4.89 4.68
N TYR A 162 3.45 3.61 4.31
CA TYR A 162 2.12 3.14 3.95
C TYR A 162 1.30 3.08 5.23
N ILE A 163 0.09 3.63 5.19
CA ILE A 163 -0.80 3.61 6.34
C ILE A 163 -1.94 2.65 6.03
N ARG A 164 -2.21 1.71 6.94
CA ARG A 164 -3.44 0.91 6.90
C ARG A 164 -4.12 0.91 8.26
N PRO A 165 -5.43 1.16 8.35
CA PRO A 165 -6.20 0.81 9.53
C PRO A 165 -6.04 -0.69 9.85
N ILE A 166 -5.81 -1.10 11.10
CA ILE A 166 -5.62 -2.53 11.48
C ILE A 166 -6.73 -3.44 10.93
N PHE A 167 -7.95 -2.90 10.81
CA PHE A 167 -9.08 -3.66 10.33
C PHE A 167 -8.91 -4.14 8.87
N PHE A 168 -8.15 -3.40 8.06
CA PHE A 168 -7.85 -3.69 6.65
C PHE A 168 -6.42 -4.22 6.50
N ASP A 169 -6.24 -5.29 5.72
CA ASP A 169 -4.91 -5.80 5.42
C ASP A 169 -4.23 -5.10 4.22
N THR A 170 -5.05 -4.56 3.32
CA THR A 170 -4.60 -3.79 2.17
C THR A 170 -4.02 -2.42 2.55
N SER A 171 -2.85 -2.09 2.01
CA SER A 171 -2.15 -0.81 2.23
C SER A 171 -2.30 0.11 1.03
N ILE A 172 -2.36 1.43 1.27
CA ILE A 172 -2.35 2.44 0.20
C ILE A 172 -1.32 3.55 0.47
N GLU A 173 -0.78 4.15 -0.60
CA GLU A 173 -0.07 5.43 -0.49
C GLU A 173 -1.07 6.60 -0.48
N PHE A 174 -0.95 7.50 0.50
CA PHE A 174 -1.84 8.67 0.65
C PHE A 174 -1.36 9.90 -0.10
N THR A 175 -0.15 9.87 -0.64
CA THR A 175 0.45 10.99 -1.36
C THR A 175 1.04 10.50 -2.68
N PRO A 176 0.73 11.16 -3.81
CA PRO A 176 1.35 10.80 -5.07
C PRO A 176 2.88 11.04 -5.03
N PRO A 177 3.67 10.35 -5.86
CA PRO A 177 5.10 10.61 -6.06
C PRO A 177 5.40 12.07 -6.45
N ASN A 178 6.59 12.56 -6.09
CA ASN A 178 6.99 13.95 -6.37
C ASN A 178 7.12 14.24 -7.88
N ASP A 179 7.30 13.20 -8.69
CA ASP A 179 7.38 13.26 -10.14
C ASP A 179 6.04 13.01 -10.85
N ALA A 180 4.94 12.91 -10.09
CA ALA A 180 3.59 12.75 -10.61
C ALA A 180 2.98 14.09 -11.07
N ILE A 181 2.55 14.16 -12.32
CA ILE A 181 1.87 15.31 -12.92
C ILE A 181 0.38 14.99 -13.03
N PHE A 182 -0.47 15.82 -12.42
CA PHE A 182 -1.92 15.60 -12.45
C PHE A 182 -2.48 15.71 -13.88
N ILE A 183 -3.29 14.73 -14.29
CA ILE A 183 -3.98 14.70 -15.58
C ILE A 183 -5.44 15.14 -15.40
N LYS A 184 -6.22 14.35 -14.64
CA LYS A 184 -7.65 14.58 -14.42
C LYS A 184 -8.14 13.82 -13.19
N SER A 185 -9.33 14.19 -12.70
CA SER A 185 -10.03 13.43 -11.66
C SER A 185 -11.49 13.21 -12.02
N TYR A 186 -12.08 12.13 -11.51
CA TYR A 186 -13.50 11.84 -11.63
C TYR A 186 -13.99 11.10 -10.38
N GLU A 187 -15.30 10.96 -10.22
CA GLU A 187 -15.90 10.27 -9.09
C GLU A 187 -16.65 9.02 -9.53
N ILE A 188 -16.43 7.93 -8.79
CA ILE A 188 -17.23 6.72 -8.88
C ILE A 188 -18.36 6.87 -7.85
N LYS A 189 -19.60 6.90 -8.32
CA LYS A 189 -20.78 6.87 -7.45
C LYS A 189 -21.08 5.43 -7.05
N LYS A 190 -21.06 5.16 -5.75
CA LYS A 190 -21.62 3.94 -5.13
C LYS A 190 -22.98 4.28 -4.52
N GLU A 191 -23.74 3.25 -4.13
CA GLU A 191 -25.08 3.44 -3.55
C GLU A 191 -25.08 4.42 -2.36
N ARG A 192 -24.04 4.38 -1.51
CA ARG A 192 -23.98 5.17 -0.26
C ARG A 192 -22.68 5.96 -0.07
N SER A 193 -21.80 5.98 -1.06
CA SER A 193 -20.54 6.74 -1.02
C SER A 193 -20.11 7.18 -2.42
N SER A 194 -19.23 8.17 -2.51
CA SER A 194 -18.49 8.45 -3.73
C SER A 194 -17.00 8.30 -3.48
N ILE A 195 -16.29 7.83 -4.51
CA ILE A 195 -14.84 7.64 -4.46
C ILE A 195 -14.23 8.53 -5.51
N LYS A 196 -13.35 9.43 -5.08
CA LYS A 196 -12.60 10.29 -6.00
C LYS A 196 -11.38 9.55 -6.53
N ILE A 197 -11.28 9.46 -7.84
CA ILE A 197 -10.12 8.94 -8.57
C ILE A 197 -9.36 10.11 -9.17
N SER A 198 -8.04 10.07 -9.05
CA SER A 198 -7.14 11.04 -9.69
C SER A 198 -6.12 10.29 -10.55
N LEU A 199 -5.93 10.74 -11.79
CA LEU A 199 -4.97 10.16 -12.72
C LEU A 199 -3.76 11.08 -12.85
N TYR A 200 -2.57 10.51 -12.84
CA TYR A 200 -1.31 11.24 -12.98
C TYR A 200 -0.41 10.61 -14.04
N GLU A 201 0.42 11.43 -14.67
CA GLU A 201 1.54 10.99 -15.50
C GLU A 201 2.81 10.96 -14.65
N LEU A 202 3.63 9.92 -14.79
CA LEU A 202 4.88 9.80 -14.04
C LEU A 202 6.05 10.17 -14.95
N LYS A 203 6.87 11.16 -14.60
CA LYS A 203 7.99 11.60 -15.47
C LYS A 203 9.03 10.50 -15.74
N ARG A 204 9.15 9.54 -14.84
CA ARG A 204 10.20 8.50 -14.87
C ARG A 204 9.69 7.12 -15.33
N LYS A 205 8.39 6.94 -15.54
CA LYS A 205 7.79 5.66 -15.93
C LYS A 205 6.86 5.86 -17.13
N ALA A 206 6.79 4.86 -18.00
CA ALA A 206 5.86 4.87 -19.13
C ALA A 206 4.40 4.70 -18.68
N GLU A 207 4.18 3.96 -17.58
CA GLU A 207 2.87 3.75 -16.97
C GLU A 207 2.38 5.03 -16.29
N LYS A 208 1.06 5.27 -16.37
CA LYS A 208 0.40 6.34 -15.62
C LYS A 208 0.06 5.86 -14.20
N LEU A 209 -0.25 6.78 -13.29
CA LEU A 209 -0.68 6.46 -11.94
C LEU A 209 -2.19 6.66 -11.79
N TYR A 210 -2.88 5.60 -11.40
CA TYR A 210 -4.27 5.62 -10.95
C TYR A 210 -4.29 5.73 -9.42
N PHE A 211 -4.74 6.87 -8.92
CA PHE A 211 -4.65 7.20 -7.51
C PHE A 211 -6.05 7.24 -6.88
N ILE A 212 -6.25 6.43 -5.84
CA ILE A 212 -7.52 6.25 -5.13
C ILE A 212 -7.32 6.29 -3.62
N ILE A 213 -8.17 7.03 -2.92
CA ILE A 213 -8.25 7.00 -1.45
C ILE A 213 -9.69 6.64 -1.10
N PRO A 214 -9.98 5.36 -0.77
CA PRO A 214 -11.31 4.96 -0.34
C PRO A 214 -11.70 5.66 0.96
N PRO A 215 -12.98 6.04 1.15
CA PRO A 215 -13.45 6.80 2.31
C PRO A 215 -13.17 6.10 3.65
N GLU A 216 -13.07 4.78 3.67
CA GLU A 216 -12.78 3.99 4.87
C GLU A 216 -11.35 4.20 5.42
N TYR A 217 -10.42 4.65 4.58
CA TYR A 217 -9.08 5.01 5.02
C TYR A 217 -9.04 6.34 5.77
N ASN A 218 -10.13 7.11 5.74
CA ASN A 218 -10.31 8.38 6.47
C ASN A 218 -11.29 8.24 7.66
N ILE A 219 -11.49 7.03 8.18
CA ILE A 219 -12.33 6.79 9.37
C ILE A 219 -11.63 7.32 10.64
N SER A 220 -12.41 7.83 11.60
CA SER A 220 -11.87 8.30 12.88
C SER A 220 -11.35 7.14 13.76
N LEU A 221 -10.52 7.45 14.76
CA LEU A 221 -9.96 6.44 15.66
C LEU A 221 -11.04 5.70 16.46
N GLU A 222 -12.09 6.40 16.88
CA GLU A 222 -13.22 5.85 17.64
C GLU A 222 -14.01 4.84 16.80
N GLU A 223 -14.30 5.18 15.56
CA GLU A 223 -15.01 4.33 14.62
C GLU A 223 -14.20 3.11 14.20
N LEU A 224 -12.89 3.28 14.01
CA LEU A 224 -11.99 2.16 13.75
C LEU A 224 -11.94 1.18 14.93
N LYS A 225 -11.93 1.69 16.17
CA LYS A 225 -12.05 0.84 17.38
C LYS A 225 -13.38 0.09 17.41
N ILE A 226 -14.48 0.72 16.98
CA ILE A 226 -15.78 0.05 16.87
C ILE A 226 -15.71 -1.10 15.86
N LEU A 227 -15.15 -0.88 14.66
CA LEU A 227 -14.99 -1.91 13.64
C LEU A 227 -14.13 -3.09 14.12
N ILE A 228 -12.99 -2.82 14.78
CA ILE A 228 -12.11 -3.85 15.34
C ILE A 228 -12.86 -4.70 16.36
N LYS A 229 -13.57 -4.07 17.31
CA LYS A 229 -14.38 -4.79 18.31
C LYS A 229 -15.52 -5.60 17.68
N ALA A 230 -16.14 -5.09 16.62
CA ALA A 230 -17.15 -5.83 15.87
C ALA A 230 -16.56 -7.10 15.21
N LYS A 231 -15.35 -7.00 14.65
CA LYS A 231 -14.60 -8.14 14.08
C LYS A 231 -14.29 -9.20 15.14
N GLU A 232 -13.83 -8.76 16.31
CA GLU A 232 -13.56 -9.66 17.45
C GLU A 232 -14.82 -10.39 17.92
N LYS A 233 -15.97 -9.69 18.00
CA LYS A 233 -17.25 -10.31 18.34
C LYS A 233 -17.67 -11.37 17.33
N LEU A 234 -17.47 -11.12 16.03
CA LEU A 234 -17.71 -12.09 14.98
C LEU A 234 -16.82 -13.33 15.11
N SER A 235 -15.52 -13.14 15.38
CA SER A 235 -14.59 -14.27 15.56
C SER A 235 -14.98 -15.15 16.75
N LYS A 236 -15.54 -14.58 17.81
CA LYS A 236 -16.03 -15.32 18.98
C LYS A 236 -17.39 -16.00 18.73
N HIS A 237 -18.25 -15.38 17.93
CA HIS A 237 -19.58 -15.89 17.59
C HIS A 237 -19.56 -16.33 16.12
N ARG A 238 -18.84 -17.41 15.85
CA ARG A 238 -18.85 -18.03 14.52
C ARG A 238 -20.27 -18.50 14.25
N PRO A 239 -20.93 -17.98 13.21
CA PRO A 239 -22.32 -18.32 12.96
C PRO A 239 -22.47 -19.80 12.61
N SER A 240 -23.41 -20.47 13.24
CA SER A 240 -23.71 -21.90 13.03
C SER A 240 -24.59 -22.15 11.80
N ASP A 241 -25.21 -21.10 11.25
CA ASP A 241 -26.25 -21.23 10.23
C ASP A 241 -25.70 -21.48 8.82
N ILE A 242 -26.44 -22.25 8.03
CA ILE A 242 -26.08 -22.66 6.66
C ILE A 242 -26.13 -21.47 5.69
N SER A 243 -26.79 -20.36 6.06
CA SER A 243 -26.95 -19.16 5.23
C SER A 243 -25.65 -18.45 4.84
N PHE A 244 -24.53 -18.79 5.48
CA PHE A 244 -23.18 -18.26 5.17
C PHE A 244 -22.51 -18.94 3.99
N MET A 245 -22.98 -20.14 3.65
CA MET A 245 -22.42 -20.90 2.54
C MET A 245 -22.88 -20.34 1.19
N ASP A 246 -24.00 -19.59 1.18
CA ASP A 246 -24.48 -18.87 0.01
C ASP A 246 -23.76 -17.51 -0.11
N PRO A 247 -22.88 -17.34 -1.11
CA PRO A 247 -22.10 -16.12 -1.29
C PRO A 247 -22.98 -14.87 -1.52
N GLU A 248 -24.17 -15.02 -2.11
CA GLU A 248 -25.09 -13.90 -2.36
C GLU A 248 -25.72 -13.39 -1.06
N ARG A 249 -26.04 -14.30 -0.13
CA ARG A 249 -26.66 -13.95 1.17
C ARG A 249 -25.64 -13.55 2.23
N ALA A 250 -24.39 -14.00 2.09
CA ALA A 250 -23.33 -13.70 3.03
C ALA A 250 -23.16 -12.19 3.23
N ARG A 251 -23.12 -11.41 2.14
CA ARG A 251 -22.91 -9.95 2.20
C ARG A 251 -23.97 -9.25 3.06
N GLU A 252 -25.24 -9.55 2.81
CA GLU A 252 -26.36 -8.96 3.56
C GLU A 252 -26.34 -9.40 5.02
N TYR A 253 -25.97 -10.65 5.32
CA TYR A 253 -25.78 -11.11 6.69
C TYR A 253 -24.72 -10.26 7.41
N PHE A 254 -23.51 -10.15 6.84
CA PHE A 254 -22.41 -9.44 7.50
C PHE A 254 -22.69 -7.96 7.64
N TYR A 255 -23.44 -7.38 6.70
CA TYR A 255 -23.95 -6.01 6.82
C TYR A 255 -24.89 -5.86 8.04
N ARG A 256 -25.90 -6.74 8.18
CA ARG A 256 -26.84 -6.69 9.32
C ARG A 256 -26.14 -6.94 10.66
N PHE A 257 -25.30 -7.96 10.72
CA PHE A 257 -24.50 -8.27 11.91
C PHE A 257 -23.59 -7.10 12.27
N GLY A 258 -22.86 -6.56 11.28
CA GLY A 258 -21.98 -5.40 11.45
C GLY A 258 -22.76 -4.22 12.01
N LYS A 259 -23.90 -3.88 11.39
CA LYS A 259 -24.79 -2.79 11.82
C LYS A 259 -25.25 -2.94 13.26
N GLU A 260 -25.75 -4.12 13.64
CA GLU A 260 -26.17 -4.43 15.01
C GLU A 260 -25.01 -4.23 16.01
N LYS A 261 -23.83 -4.81 15.72
CA LYS A 261 -22.68 -4.73 16.63
C LYS A 261 -22.07 -3.33 16.71
N ILE A 262 -22.06 -2.59 15.60
CA ILE A 262 -21.60 -1.20 15.57
C ILE A 262 -22.47 -0.33 16.48
N ILE A 263 -23.80 -0.46 16.41
CA ILE A 263 -24.74 0.26 17.29
C ILE A 263 -24.47 -0.11 18.75
N GLU A 264 -24.46 -1.40 19.07
CA GLU A 264 -24.23 -1.90 20.44
C GLU A 264 -22.90 -1.40 21.02
N ILE A 265 -21.82 -1.41 20.24
CA ILE A 265 -20.50 -0.96 20.72
C ILE A 265 -20.46 0.56 20.86
N ALA A 266 -21.04 1.32 19.92
CA ALA A 266 -21.08 2.78 19.97
C ALA A 266 -21.83 3.28 21.21
N GLU A 267 -22.97 2.67 21.54
CA GLU A 267 -23.73 2.97 22.75
C GLU A 267 -22.92 2.70 24.02
N ASN A 268 -22.24 1.55 24.09
CA ASN A 268 -21.41 1.17 25.23
C ASN A 268 -20.25 2.14 25.49
N ILE A 269 -19.64 2.70 24.44
CA ILE A 269 -18.56 3.69 24.57
C ILE A 269 -19.08 5.13 24.58
N LYS A 270 -20.41 5.34 24.58
CA LYS A 270 -21.09 6.64 24.51
C LYS A 270 -20.64 7.52 23.33
N TYR A 271 -20.26 6.89 22.21
CA TYR A 271 -19.85 7.58 21.00
C TYR A 271 -21.10 7.92 20.17
N LYS A 272 -21.32 9.22 19.92
CA LYS A 272 -22.45 9.67 19.10
C LYS A 272 -22.12 9.48 17.63
N ILE A 273 -22.90 8.65 16.96
CA ILE A 273 -22.75 8.34 15.55
C ILE A 273 -24.12 8.46 14.88
N ASP A 274 -24.18 9.04 13.68
CA ASP A 274 -25.44 9.19 12.94
C ASP A 274 -25.76 7.95 12.09
N SER A 275 -27.02 7.81 11.67
CA SER A 275 -27.47 6.65 10.90
C SER A 275 -26.69 6.43 9.60
N ARG A 276 -26.34 7.50 8.86
CA ARG A 276 -25.61 7.36 7.59
C ARG A 276 -24.21 6.82 7.86
N ARG A 277 -23.60 7.25 8.96
CA ARG A 277 -22.29 6.78 9.37
C ARG A 277 -22.31 5.32 9.86
N ILE A 278 -23.37 4.89 10.55
CA ILE A 278 -23.58 3.48 10.89
C ILE A 278 -23.65 2.63 9.62
N ASP A 279 -24.47 3.05 8.64
CA ASP A 279 -24.64 2.32 7.39
C ASP A 279 -23.33 2.24 6.61
N PHE A 280 -22.56 3.33 6.57
CA PHE A 280 -21.22 3.34 5.99
C PHE A 280 -20.28 2.34 6.69
N LEU A 281 -20.18 2.36 8.02
CA LEU A 281 -19.31 1.45 8.75
C LEU A 281 -19.77 -0.02 8.60
N ALA A 282 -21.07 -0.28 8.53
CA ALA A 282 -21.61 -1.62 8.32
C ALA A 282 -21.31 -2.13 6.89
N GLU A 283 -21.37 -1.27 5.87
CA GLU A 283 -20.93 -1.60 4.52
C GLU A 283 -19.43 -1.87 4.46
N THR A 284 -18.62 -1.02 5.09
CA THR A 284 -17.17 -1.25 5.22
C THR A 284 -16.89 -2.58 5.92
N PHE A 285 -17.64 -2.90 6.98
CA PHE A 285 -17.51 -4.17 7.69
C PHE A 285 -17.82 -5.37 6.77
N ALA A 286 -18.93 -5.33 6.05
CA ALA A 286 -19.31 -6.39 5.10
C ALA A 286 -18.31 -6.51 3.94
N LYS A 287 -17.88 -5.38 3.37
CA LYS A 287 -16.91 -5.28 2.27
C LYS A 287 -15.58 -5.97 2.58
N TYR A 288 -15.09 -5.90 3.82
CA TYR A 288 -13.81 -6.52 4.20
C TYR A 288 -13.95 -7.87 4.91
N THR A 289 -15.17 -8.27 5.30
CA THR A 289 -15.41 -9.57 5.95
C THR A 289 -15.89 -10.62 4.95
N SER A 290 -16.86 -10.26 4.10
CA SER A 290 -17.42 -11.13 3.05
C SER A 290 -17.17 -10.65 1.63
N GLY A 291 -16.83 -9.38 1.45
CA GLY A 291 -16.51 -8.78 0.16
C GLY A 291 -15.02 -8.82 -0.19
N PHE A 292 -14.67 -8.39 -1.40
CA PHE A 292 -13.28 -8.36 -1.91
C PHE A 292 -12.47 -7.13 -1.44
N GLY A 293 -12.87 -6.47 -0.35
CA GLY A 293 -12.16 -5.31 0.16
C GLY A 293 -12.07 -4.20 -0.89
N ILE A 294 -10.93 -3.52 -0.96
CA ILE A 294 -10.69 -2.40 -1.90
C ILE A 294 -10.86 -2.79 -3.38
N LEU A 295 -10.74 -4.08 -3.72
CA LEU A 295 -10.93 -4.55 -5.09
C LEU A 295 -12.34 -4.23 -5.60
N GLU A 296 -13.35 -4.20 -4.72
CA GLU A 296 -14.72 -3.80 -5.08
C GLU A 296 -14.82 -2.31 -5.47
N ASP A 297 -13.88 -1.46 -5.05
CA ASP A 297 -13.82 -0.07 -5.51
C ASP A 297 -13.34 0.01 -6.96
N LEU A 298 -12.35 -0.80 -7.30
CA LEU A 298 -11.82 -0.89 -8.66
C LEU A 298 -12.84 -1.55 -9.60
N LEU A 299 -13.49 -2.62 -9.16
CA LEU A 299 -14.51 -3.31 -9.95
C LEU A 299 -15.74 -2.42 -10.22
N ALA A 300 -16.05 -1.49 -9.31
CA ALA A 300 -17.11 -0.50 -9.51
C ALA A 300 -16.77 0.55 -10.61
N ASP A 301 -15.50 0.75 -10.94
CA ASP A 301 -15.09 1.71 -11.97
C ASP A 301 -15.24 1.13 -13.37
N LYS A 302 -16.34 1.47 -14.05
CA LYS A 302 -16.65 1.04 -15.43
C LYS A 302 -15.62 1.43 -16.51
N THR A 303 -14.56 2.18 -16.18
CA THR A 303 -13.46 2.47 -17.10
C THR A 303 -12.36 1.39 -17.10
N ILE A 304 -12.23 0.60 -16.02
CA ILE A 304 -11.18 -0.43 -15.83
C ILE A 304 -11.46 -1.76 -16.57
N GLN A 305 -10.75 -2.05 -17.65
CA GLN A 305 -10.93 -3.32 -18.39
C GLN A 305 -10.29 -4.53 -17.68
N ASP A 306 -9.06 -4.36 -17.21
CA ASP A 306 -8.27 -5.44 -16.64
C ASP A 306 -7.62 -4.99 -15.32
N ILE A 307 -7.50 -5.91 -14.36
CA ILE A 307 -6.81 -5.71 -13.09
C ILE A 307 -5.82 -6.87 -12.91
N TYR A 308 -4.58 -6.54 -12.56
CA TYR A 308 -3.50 -7.50 -12.35
C TYR A 308 -2.93 -7.34 -10.94
N ILE A 309 -2.89 -8.45 -10.22
CA ILE A 309 -2.29 -8.57 -8.88
C ILE A 309 -1.13 -9.55 -9.01
N ASN A 310 0.09 -9.02 -9.02
CA ASN A 310 1.31 -9.79 -9.29
C ASN A 310 2.02 -10.18 -8.00
N ALA A 311 2.40 -11.45 -7.86
CA ALA A 311 3.23 -11.91 -6.75
C ALA A 311 4.69 -11.43 -6.89
N PRO A 312 5.38 -11.06 -5.79
CA PRO A 312 4.88 -10.98 -4.42
C PRO A 312 4.07 -9.69 -4.21
N VAL A 313 2.86 -9.84 -3.67
CA VAL A 313 1.86 -8.76 -3.62
C VAL A 313 2.26 -7.60 -2.70
N SER A 314 3.10 -7.89 -1.72
CA SER A 314 3.65 -6.91 -0.81
C SER A 314 4.58 -5.90 -1.48
N TYR A 315 5.18 -6.23 -2.63
CA TYR A 315 6.18 -5.39 -3.32
C TYR A 315 5.71 -4.84 -4.66
N ASN A 316 4.66 -5.43 -5.21
CA ASN A 316 4.09 -5.00 -6.47
C ASN A 316 2.79 -4.26 -6.20
N PRO A 317 2.67 -2.98 -6.58
CA PRO A 317 1.38 -2.33 -6.58
C PRO A 317 0.43 -3.08 -7.52
N LEU A 318 -0.87 -2.96 -7.28
CA LEU A 318 -1.86 -3.45 -8.23
C LEU A 318 -1.75 -2.65 -9.54
N HIS A 319 -1.79 -3.35 -10.68
CA HIS A 319 -1.80 -2.74 -12.01
C HIS A 319 -3.20 -2.86 -12.61
N ILE A 320 -3.58 -1.89 -13.43
CA ILE A 320 -4.85 -1.92 -14.16
C ILE A 320 -4.67 -1.47 -15.61
N VAL A 321 -5.62 -1.86 -16.45
CA VAL A 321 -5.86 -1.24 -17.75
C VAL A 321 -7.17 -0.47 -17.64
N ALA A 322 -7.13 0.84 -17.85
CA ALA A 322 -8.30 1.69 -17.82
C ALA A 322 -8.38 2.54 -19.09
N ASN A 323 -9.54 2.54 -19.75
CA ASN A 323 -9.73 3.17 -21.07
C ASN A 323 -8.65 2.76 -22.12
N GLY A 324 -8.14 1.53 -22.02
CA GLY A 324 -7.11 1.01 -22.93
C GLY A 324 -5.67 1.48 -22.64
N GLU A 325 -5.45 2.20 -21.54
CA GLU A 325 -4.12 2.61 -21.09
C GLU A 325 -3.72 1.86 -19.82
N GLU A 326 -2.43 1.59 -19.65
CA GLU A 326 -1.87 0.92 -18.47
C GLU A 326 -1.61 1.91 -17.33
N TYR A 327 -2.05 1.55 -16.13
CA TYR A 327 -1.80 2.30 -14.91
C TYR A 327 -1.23 1.41 -13.81
N VAL A 328 -0.26 1.94 -13.08
CA VAL A 328 0.05 1.49 -11.72
C VAL A 328 -0.92 2.14 -10.74
N THR A 329 -1.26 1.48 -9.65
CA THR A 329 -2.07 2.06 -8.58
C THR A 329 -1.26 2.37 -7.34
N ASN A 330 -1.84 3.12 -6.41
CA ASN A 330 -1.29 3.35 -5.08
C ASN A 330 -1.67 2.23 -4.07
N ILE A 331 -2.13 1.06 -4.55
CA ILE A 331 -2.67 -0.03 -3.72
C ILE A 331 -1.69 -1.19 -3.65
N TYR A 332 -1.46 -1.70 -2.44
CA TYR A 332 -0.60 -2.85 -2.14
C TYR A 332 -1.35 -3.86 -1.30
N PHE A 333 -1.55 -5.07 -1.83
CA PHE A 333 -2.16 -6.17 -1.07
C PHE A 333 -1.15 -6.86 -0.17
N SER A 334 -1.62 -7.33 0.97
CA SER A 334 -0.88 -8.24 1.84
C SER A 334 -1.12 -9.70 1.45
N GLU A 335 -0.29 -10.62 1.95
CA GLU A 335 -0.52 -12.05 1.77
C GLU A 335 -1.87 -12.49 2.38
N ASN A 336 -2.29 -11.89 3.50
CA ASN A 336 -3.59 -12.18 4.11
C ASN A 336 -4.77 -11.79 3.21
N ASP A 337 -4.68 -10.67 2.50
CA ASP A 337 -5.72 -10.27 1.54
C ASP A 337 -5.85 -11.32 0.43
N ILE A 338 -4.71 -11.80 -0.07
CA ILE A 338 -4.64 -12.79 -1.15
C ILE A 338 -5.17 -14.15 -0.69
N GLU A 339 -4.80 -14.60 0.50
CA GLU A 339 -5.35 -15.81 1.10
C GLU A 339 -6.87 -15.71 1.29
N ALA A 340 -7.36 -14.57 1.77
CA ALA A 340 -8.79 -14.31 1.91
C ALA A 340 -9.52 -14.34 0.56
N PHE A 341 -8.95 -13.71 -0.47
CA PHE A 341 -9.47 -13.74 -1.83
C PHE A 341 -9.49 -15.15 -2.41
N SER A 342 -8.39 -15.90 -2.29
CA SER A 342 -8.30 -17.30 -2.72
C SER A 342 -9.31 -18.19 -1.99
N SER A 343 -9.48 -18.01 -0.69
CA SER A 343 -10.47 -18.73 0.11
C SER A 343 -11.89 -18.48 -0.41
N ARG A 344 -12.21 -17.21 -0.70
CA ARG A 344 -13.53 -16.84 -1.22
C ARG A 344 -13.78 -17.36 -2.63
N LEU A 345 -12.79 -17.27 -3.51
CA LEU A 345 -12.88 -17.79 -4.88
C LEU A 345 -13.03 -19.32 -4.90
N ARG A 346 -12.37 -20.04 -3.99
CA ARG A 346 -12.63 -21.48 -3.78
C ARG A 346 -14.08 -21.74 -3.37
N SER A 347 -14.59 -20.96 -2.41
CA SER A 347 -15.99 -21.08 -1.96
C SER A 347 -16.99 -20.80 -3.08
N LEU A 348 -16.75 -19.76 -3.90
CA LEU A 348 -17.59 -19.38 -5.03
C LEU A 348 -17.56 -20.40 -6.17
N SER A 349 -16.38 -20.95 -6.46
CA SER A 349 -16.20 -21.88 -7.58
C SER A 349 -16.57 -23.32 -7.25
N GLY A 350 -16.59 -23.68 -5.95
CA GLY A 350 -16.70 -25.07 -5.49
C GLY A 350 -15.50 -25.93 -5.87
N ARG A 351 -14.38 -25.32 -6.30
CA ARG A 351 -13.17 -26.03 -6.77
C ARG A 351 -12.02 -25.85 -5.78
N GLY A 352 -11.14 -26.85 -5.75
CA GLY A 352 -9.87 -26.75 -5.03
C GLY A 352 -8.93 -25.75 -5.70
N PHE A 353 -8.09 -25.11 -4.89
CA PHE A 353 -6.95 -24.31 -5.32
C PHE A 353 -5.80 -24.64 -4.37
N SER A 354 -4.78 -25.33 -4.89
CA SER A 354 -3.69 -25.95 -4.14
C SER A 354 -2.46 -26.13 -5.03
N GLU A 355 -1.33 -26.56 -4.48
CA GLU A 355 -0.14 -26.83 -5.29
C GLU A 355 -0.36 -27.91 -6.37
N ALA A 356 -1.24 -28.87 -6.12
CA ALA A 356 -1.62 -29.90 -7.10
C ALA A 356 -2.60 -29.39 -8.17
N ALA A 357 -3.37 -28.34 -7.86
CA ALA A 357 -4.29 -27.67 -8.79
C ALA A 357 -4.05 -26.15 -8.74
N PRO A 358 -2.92 -25.67 -9.31
CA PRO A 358 -2.42 -24.32 -9.06
C PRO A 358 -3.06 -23.24 -9.93
N VAL A 359 -4.15 -23.56 -10.65
CA VAL A 359 -4.87 -22.63 -11.52
C VAL A 359 -6.35 -22.72 -11.20
N MET A 360 -6.99 -21.57 -11.01
CA MET A 360 -8.42 -21.46 -10.74
C MET A 360 -9.02 -20.35 -11.60
N ASP A 361 -10.19 -20.61 -12.17
CA ASP A 361 -10.94 -19.67 -13.00
C ASP A 361 -12.37 -19.57 -12.48
N VAL A 362 -12.80 -18.36 -12.13
CA VAL A 362 -14.09 -18.10 -11.48
C VAL A 362 -14.76 -16.89 -12.11
N GLY A 363 -16.04 -17.03 -12.46
CA GLY A 363 -16.88 -15.89 -12.85
C GLY A 363 -17.34 -15.12 -11.62
N LEU A 364 -17.39 -13.80 -11.74
CA LEU A 364 -17.99 -12.87 -10.77
C LEU A 364 -19.15 -12.12 -11.43
N PRO A 365 -20.35 -12.72 -11.48
CA PRO A 365 -21.51 -12.14 -12.15
C PRO A 365 -21.89 -10.75 -11.63
N GLU A 366 -21.83 -10.55 -10.30
CA GLU A 366 -22.12 -9.27 -9.63
C GLU A 366 -21.29 -8.11 -10.21
N TYR A 367 -20.04 -8.39 -10.59
CA TYR A 367 -19.10 -7.40 -11.12
C TYR A 367 -18.92 -7.53 -12.65
N GLY A 368 -19.70 -8.37 -13.32
CA GLY A 368 -19.57 -8.66 -14.75
C GLY A 368 -18.14 -9.02 -15.16
N SER A 369 -17.42 -9.76 -14.32
CA SER A 369 -15.98 -10.01 -14.49
C SER A 369 -15.64 -11.50 -14.35
N ARG A 370 -14.47 -11.90 -14.86
CA ARG A 370 -13.87 -13.22 -14.59
C ARG A 370 -12.53 -13.02 -13.91
N ILE A 371 -12.24 -13.85 -12.91
CA ILE A 371 -10.96 -13.89 -12.22
C ILE A 371 -10.27 -15.20 -12.55
N THR A 372 -9.00 -15.10 -12.93
CA THR A 372 -8.05 -16.20 -13.01
C THR A 372 -7.04 -16.04 -11.89
N ALA A 373 -6.84 -17.09 -11.09
CA ALA A 373 -5.84 -17.15 -10.03
C ALA A 373 -4.79 -18.21 -10.37
N ILE A 374 -3.53 -17.92 -10.08
CA ILE A 374 -2.42 -18.87 -10.19
C ILE A 374 -1.63 -18.91 -8.86
N SER A 375 -1.19 -20.10 -8.44
CA SER A 375 -0.41 -20.31 -7.21
C SER A 375 0.92 -21.01 -7.49
N PRO A 376 1.82 -21.15 -6.48
CA PRO A 376 2.94 -22.06 -6.59
C PRO A 376 2.47 -23.47 -7.02
N PRO A 377 3.27 -24.20 -7.84
CA PRO A 377 4.61 -23.85 -8.30
C PRO A 377 4.67 -22.93 -9.55
N ILE A 378 3.52 -22.59 -10.17
CA ILE A 378 3.49 -21.78 -11.40
C ILE A 378 4.02 -20.36 -11.16
N THR A 379 3.69 -19.79 -10.00
CA THR A 379 4.21 -18.51 -9.53
C THR A 379 4.99 -18.74 -8.24
N PRO A 380 6.33 -18.84 -8.31
CA PRO A 380 7.16 -19.19 -7.16
C PRO A 380 7.13 -18.15 -6.02
N LYS A 381 6.73 -16.92 -6.31
CA LYS A 381 6.78 -15.79 -5.38
C LYS A 381 5.47 -15.57 -4.61
N GLY A 382 4.46 -16.42 -4.79
CA GLY A 382 3.15 -16.30 -4.14
C GLY A 382 1.99 -16.47 -5.11
N ILE A 383 0.77 -16.17 -4.67
CA ILE A 383 -0.44 -16.26 -5.51
C ILE A 383 -0.59 -14.96 -6.31
N ALA A 384 -0.99 -15.07 -7.57
CA ALA A 384 -1.27 -13.94 -8.45
C ALA A 384 -2.67 -14.05 -9.06
N PHE A 385 -3.26 -12.90 -9.40
CA PHE A 385 -4.59 -12.82 -10.00
C PHE A 385 -4.59 -11.95 -11.25
N ALA A 386 -5.38 -12.36 -12.23
CA ALA A 386 -5.77 -11.54 -13.37
C ALA A 386 -7.30 -11.49 -13.41
N ILE A 387 -7.83 -10.28 -13.43
CA ILE A 387 -9.28 -10.03 -13.43
C ILE A 387 -9.59 -9.28 -14.71
N ARG A 388 -10.55 -9.81 -15.46
CA ARG A 388 -10.96 -9.23 -16.72
C ARG A 388 -12.44 -8.96 -16.69
N ARG A 389 -12.83 -7.71 -16.93
CA ARG A 389 -14.23 -7.35 -17.01
C ARG A 389 -14.79 -7.67 -18.39
N HIS A 390 -16.02 -8.18 -18.42
CA HIS A 390 -16.80 -8.26 -19.65
C HIS A 390 -17.18 -6.83 -20.09
N ALA A 391 -17.25 -6.58 -21.40
CA ALA A 391 -17.67 -5.26 -21.87
C ALA A 391 -19.05 -4.92 -21.29
N SER A 392 -19.12 -3.88 -20.46
CA SER A 392 -20.35 -3.44 -19.77
C SER A 392 -21.36 -2.83 -20.75
N GLU A 393 -20.85 -2.23 -21.84
CA GLU A 393 -21.65 -1.82 -22.98
C GLU A 393 -21.49 -2.86 -24.10
N LEU A 394 -22.61 -3.48 -24.45
CA LEU A 394 -22.70 -4.31 -25.63
C LEU A 394 -22.27 -3.49 -26.85
N TRP A 395 -21.40 -4.07 -27.66
CA TRP A 395 -21.09 -3.48 -28.96
C TRP A 395 -22.32 -3.65 -29.85
N THR A 396 -22.71 -2.58 -30.53
CA THR A 396 -23.79 -2.58 -31.51
C THR A 396 -23.22 -2.23 -32.87
N LEU A 397 -23.89 -2.65 -33.95
CA LEU A 397 -23.48 -2.26 -35.30
C LEU A 397 -23.34 -0.72 -35.47
N PRO A 398 -24.27 0.12 -34.95
CA PRO A 398 -24.08 1.58 -34.93
C PRO A 398 -22.81 2.04 -34.20
N LYS A 399 -22.45 1.40 -33.08
CA LYS A 399 -21.24 1.73 -32.33
C LYS A 399 -19.98 1.39 -33.13
N PHE A 400 -19.95 0.24 -33.82
CA PHE A 400 -18.86 -0.10 -34.74
C PHE A 400 -18.72 0.90 -35.89
N ILE A 401 -19.84 1.43 -36.41
CA ILE A 401 -19.83 2.50 -37.42
C ILE A 401 -19.24 3.79 -36.83
N SER A 402 -19.67 4.21 -35.64
CA SER A 402 -19.18 5.44 -34.99
C SER A 402 -17.67 5.41 -34.71
N CYS A 403 -17.13 4.24 -34.39
CA CYS A 403 -15.70 4.02 -34.19
C CYS A 403 -14.94 3.77 -35.49
N LYS A 404 -15.60 3.88 -36.65
CA LYS A 404 -15.04 3.65 -38.00
C LYS A 404 -14.46 2.24 -38.20
N MET A 405 -14.93 1.26 -37.43
CA MET A 405 -14.50 -0.13 -37.54
C MET A 405 -15.31 -0.88 -38.61
N LEU A 406 -16.57 -0.49 -38.84
CA LEU A 406 -17.41 -0.94 -39.94
C LEU A 406 -17.94 0.24 -40.74
N SER A 407 -18.11 0.07 -42.06
CA SER A 407 -18.89 1.02 -42.85
C SER A 407 -20.40 0.77 -42.62
N PRO A 408 -21.27 1.77 -42.83
CA PRO A 408 -22.71 1.57 -42.76
C PRO A 408 -23.21 0.46 -43.69
N LEU A 409 -22.61 0.33 -44.88
CA LEU A 409 -22.93 -0.72 -45.84
C LEU A 409 -22.56 -2.12 -45.30
N ALA A 410 -21.36 -2.28 -44.73
CA ALA A 410 -20.92 -3.56 -44.17
C ALA A 410 -21.79 -3.98 -42.99
N ALA A 411 -22.14 -3.04 -42.11
CA ALA A 411 -23.07 -3.28 -41.01
C ALA A 411 -24.47 -3.70 -41.51
N GLY A 412 -25.01 -3.00 -42.52
CA GLY A 412 -26.29 -3.35 -43.14
C GLY A 412 -26.28 -4.73 -43.80
N LEU A 413 -25.20 -5.08 -44.49
CA LEU A 413 -25.03 -6.40 -45.09
C LEU A 413 -24.98 -7.50 -44.02
N LEU A 414 -24.23 -7.30 -42.93
CA LEU A 414 -24.18 -8.26 -41.83
C LEU A 414 -25.54 -8.45 -41.18
N SER A 415 -26.30 -7.37 -40.96
CA SER A 415 -27.68 -7.42 -40.44
C SER A 415 -28.58 -8.23 -41.37
N PHE A 416 -28.53 -7.97 -42.68
CA PHE A 416 -29.32 -8.69 -43.68
C PHE A 416 -28.98 -10.19 -43.74
N LEU A 417 -27.70 -10.55 -43.63
CA LEU A 417 -27.27 -11.95 -43.60
C LEU A 417 -27.75 -12.68 -42.33
N VAL A 418 -27.77 -12.00 -41.19
CA VAL A 418 -28.33 -12.53 -39.94
C VAL A 418 -29.83 -12.74 -40.06
N ASP A 419 -30.57 -11.77 -40.59
CA ASP A 419 -32.01 -11.88 -40.85
C ASP A 419 -32.32 -13.03 -41.82
N GLY A 420 -31.44 -13.26 -42.79
CA GLY A 420 -31.48 -14.38 -43.72
C GLY A 420 -31.02 -15.73 -43.15
N GLN A 421 -30.74 -15.81 -41.83
CA GLN A 421 -30.26 -17.02 -41.14
C GLN A 421 -28.98 -17.62 -41.73
N ALA A 422 -28.14 -16.79 -42.34
CA ALA A 422 -26.87 -17.26 -42.89
C ALA A 422 -25.92 -17.70 -41.77
N THR A 423 -25.20 -18.80 -42.00
CA THR A 423 -24.12 -19.24 -41.09
C THR A 423 -22.88 -18.38 -41.30
N ILE A 424 -22.44 -17.66 -40.27
CA ILE A 424 -21.30 -16.73 -40.31
C ILE A 424 -20.24 -17.16 -39.29
N LEU A 425 -18.98 -17.28 -39.74
CA LEU A 425 -17.82 -17.50 -38.87
C LEU A 425 -17.02 -16.19 -38.71
N ILE A 426 -16.84 -15.74 -37.47
CA ILE A 426 -16.02 -14.56 -37.15
C ILE A 426 -14.62 -15.01 -36.71
N ALA A 427 -13.62 -14.75 -37.56
CA ALA A 427 -12.21 -15.13 -37.32
C ALA A 427 -11.31 -13.90 -37.15
N GLY A 428 -10.12 -14.10 -36.57
CA GLY A 428 -9.16 -13.03 -36.26
C GLY A 428 -8.24 -13.34 -35.08
N SER A 429 -7.21 -12.53 -34.87
CA SER A 429 -6.21 -12.69 -33.79
C SER A 429 -6.79 -12.40 -32.39
N ARG A 430 -6.03 -12.73 -31.32
CA ARG A 430 -6.43 -12.44 -29.93
C ARG A 430 -6.58 -10.92 -29.76
N GLY A 431 -7.72 -10.47 -29.21
CA GLY A 431 -7.99 -9.04 -29.01
C GLY A 431 -8.66 -8.31 -30.19
N ALA A 432 -8.81 -8.94 -31.36
CA ALA A 432 -9.38 -8.30 -32.56
C ALA A 432 -10.89 -7.98 -32.52
N GLY A 433 -11.56 -8.11 -31.37
CA GLY A 433 -12.99 -7.79 -31.24
C GLY A 433 -13.98 -8.84 -31.76
N LYS A 434 -13.53 -10.08 -32.03
CA LYS A 434 -14.38 -11.17 -32.55
C LYS A 434 -15.68 -11.39 -31.75
N THR A 435 -15.54 -11.57 -30.44
CA THR A 435 -16.69 -11.81 -29.55
C THR A 435 -17.60 -10.59 -29.49
N SER A 436 -17.04 -9.38 -29.56
CA SER A 436 -17.83 -8.14 -29.61
C SER A 436 -18.68 -8.06 -30.87
N LEU A 437 -18.10 -8.39 -32.04
CA LEU A 437 -18.85 -8.41 -33.30
C LEU A 437 -19.92 -9.50 -33.29
N LEU A 438 -19.58 -10.71 -32.83
CA LEU A 438 -20.53 -11.82 -32.69
C LEU A 438 -21.72 -11.40 -31.83
N SER A 439 -21.46 -10.87 -30.63
CA SER A 439 -22.51 -10.43 -29.72
C SER A 439 -23.37 -9.32 -30.34
N SER A 440 -22.79 -8.40 -31.12
CA SER A 440 -23.55 -7.32 -31.77
C SER A 440 -24.53 -7.80 -32.85
N LEU A 441 -24.26 -8.98 -33.44
CA LEU A 441 -25.10 -9.61 -34.46
C LEU A 441 -26.20 -10.49 -33.85
N MET A 442 -26.15 -10.73 -32.53
CA MET A 442 -27.15 -11.53 -31.81
C MET A 442 -28.17 -10.68 -31.03
N LEU A 443 -28.00 -9.34 -31.05
CA LEU A 443 -28.95 -8.37 -30.50
C LEU A 443 -30.06 -8.12 -31.50
#